data_AF-A0A529QNY1-F1
#
_entry.id   AF-A0A529QNY1-F1
#
_cell.length_a   1.000
_cell.length_b   1.000
_cell.length_c   1.000
_cell.angle_alpha   90.00
_cell.angle_beta   90.00
_cell.angle_gamma   90.00
#
_symmetry.space_group_name_H-M   'P 1'
#
loop_
_entity.id
_entity.type
_entity.pdbx_description
1 polymer ?
#
loop_
_entity_poly.entity_id
_entity_poly.type
_entity_poly.pdbx_seq_one_letter_code
_entity_poly.pdbx_strand_id
1 'polypeptide(L)'
;MDDVDRAERLSPFLFGLIIPPLVGFYDGLFGPGAGSFYMLAFVTLAGYGVLKATAHTKLLNFASNIGGFIVFAAVGVIDWKIGLMMGVAQFIGARVGASLAIRIGARLIKPLLVVVCLALAAKLLADPANPLRQLIGM
;
A
#
# COMPACT_ATOMS: atom_id res chain seq x y z
N MET A 1 21.40 -4.80 -2.35
CA MET A 1 20.22 -4.55 -3.20
C MET A 1 20.77 -4.01 -4.49
N ASP A 2 21.30 -4.91 -5.32
CA ASP A 2 21.82 -4.52 -6.62
C ASP A 2 20.64 -4.36 -7.58
N ASP A 3 20.66 -3.30 -8.39
CA ASP A 3 19.60 -3.00 -9.35
C ASP A 3 19.75 -3.79 -10.66
N VAL A 4 20.48 -4.91 -10.59
CA VAL A 4 20.80 -5.78 -11.72
C VAL A 4 19.71 -6.83 -11.83
N ASP A 5 19.05 -6.87 -12.99
CA ASP A 5 18.07 -7.90 -13.32
C ASP A 5 18.71 -9.29 -13.19
N ARG A 6 18.02 -10.21 -12.51
CA ARG A 6 18.42 -11.60 -12.31
C ARG A 6 17.61 -12.53 -13.20
N ALA A 7 18.07 -13.78 -13.30
CA ALA A 7 17.34 -14.82 -14.01
C ALA A 7 15.91 -14.97 -13.45
N GLU A 8 14.93 -14.93 -14.35
CA GLU A 8 13.52 -15.12 -14.06
C GLU A 8 13.30 -16.53 -13.50
N ARG A 9 12.59 -16.64 -12.37
CA ARG A 9 12.23 -17.94 -11.78
C ARG A 9 10.89 -18.46 -12.28
N LEU A 10 10.04 -17.56 -12.76
CA LEU A 10 8.75 -17.86 -13.36
C LEU A 10 8.69 -17.24 -14.75
N SER A 11 8.10 -17.97 -15.70
CA SER A 11 7.78 -17.41 -17.02
C SER A 11 6.93 -16.14 -16.84
N PRO A 12 7.19 -15.06 -17.59
CA PRO A 12 6.45 -13.80 -17.48
C PRO A 12 4.94 -13.97 -17.65
N PHE A 13 4.53 -14.94 -18.48
CA PHE A 13 3.13 -15.28 -18.69
C PHE A 13 2.49 -15.86 -17.43
N LEU A 14 3.16 -16.83 -16.79
CA LEU A 14 2.65 -17.46 -15.57
C LEU A 14 2.65 -16.48 -14.39
N PHE A 15 3.68 -15.63 -14.32
CA PHE A 15 3.76 -14.57 -13.33
C PHE A 15 2.57 -13.61 -13.45
N GLY A 16 2.33 -13.08 -14.65
CA GLY A 16 1.23 -12.13 -14.91
C GLY A 16 -0.16 -12.72 -14.70
N LEU A 17 -0.33 -14.03 -14.94
CA LEU A 17 -1.60 -14.72 -14.74
C LEU A 17 -1.92 -15.00 -13.27
N ILE A 18 -0.92 -15.29 -12.44
CA ILE A 18 -1.13 -15.79 -11.08
C ILE A 18 -0.91 -14.70 -10.03
N ILE A 19 0.21 -13.98 -10.11
CA ILE A 19 0.63 -13.09 -9.02
C ILE A 19 -0.24 -11.83 -8.94
N PRO A 20 -0.44 -11.06 -10.03
CA PRO A 20 -1.25 -9.84 -9.96
C PRO A 20 -2.69 -10.07 -9.47
N PRO A 21 -3.43 -11.09 -9.95
CA PRO A 21 -4.78 -11.34 -9.46
C PRO A 21 -4.84 -11.75 -7.98
N LEU A 22 -3.91 -12.59 -7.51
CA LEU A 22 -3.87 -13.01 -6.11
C LEU A 22 -3.56 -11.85 -5.16
N VAL A 23 -2.55 -11.05 -5.49
CA VAL A 23 -2.20 -9.88 -4.67
C VAL A 23 -3.28 -8.80 -4.79
N GLY A 24 -3.90 -8.62 -5.95
CA GLY A 24 -5.03 -7.71 -6.14
C GLY A 24 -6.26 -8.12 -5.33
N PHE A 25 -6.54 -9.42 -5.23
CA PHE A 25 -7.58 -9.93 -4.34
C PHE A 25 -7.25 -9.63 -2.87
N TYR A 26 -6.02 -9.90 -2.41
CA TYR A 26 -5.57 -9.55 -1.07
C TYR A 26 -5.69 -8.04 -0.79
N ASP A 27 -5.28 -7.20 -1.74
CA ASP A 27 -5.35 -5.75 -1.65
C ASP A 27 -6.81 -5.26 -1.51
N GLY A 28 -7.74 -5.85 -2.25
CA GLY A 28 -9.16 -5.52 -2.17
C GLY A 28 -9.82 -5.91 -0.84
N LEU A 29 -9.38 -6.99 -0.18
CA LEU A 29 -9.93 -7.43 1.11
C LEU A 29 -9.28 -6.74 2.32
N PHE A 30 -7.95 -6.76 2.37
CA PHE A 30 -7.18 -6.26 3.50
C PHE A 30 -6.64 -4.87 3.20
N GLY A 31 -5.84 -4.73 2.14
CA GLY A 31 -5.17 -3.49 1.74
C GLY A 31 -3.74 -3.27 2.26
N PRO A 32 -3.40 -3.43 3.56
CA PRO A 32 -2.07 -3.08 4.04
C PRO A 32 -1.03 -4.09 3.54
N GLY A 33 0.08 -3.56 3.04
CA GLY A 33 1.23 -4.35 2.59
C GLY A 33 1.13 -4.89 1.16
N ALA A 34 0.04 -4.67 0.42
CA ALA A 34 -0.13 -5.15 -0.96
C ALA A 34 1.01 -4.68 -1.89
N GLY A 35 1.42 -3.41 -1.78
CA GLY A 35 2.59 -2.89 -2.52
C GLY A 35 3.89 -3.63 -2.20
N SER A 36 4.11 -4.02 -0.94
CA SER A 36 5.28 -4.81 -0.55
C SER A 36 5.23 -6.21 -1.15
N PHE A 37 4.05 -6.84 -1.21
CA PHE A 37 3.88 -8.14 -1.86
C PHE A 37 4.13 -8.10 -3.36
N TYR A 38 3.60 -7.09 -4.07
CA TYR A 38 3.93 -6.86 -5.47
C TYR A 38 5.43 -6.68 -5.69
N MET A 39 6.08 -5.83 -4.90
CA MET A 39 7.51 -5.55 -5.05
C MET A 39 8.35 -6.80 -4.81
N LEU A 40 8.07 -7.53 -3.74
CA LEU A 40 8.74 -8.79 -3.44
C LEU A 40 8.54 -9.82 -4.56
N ALA A 41 7.34 -9.95 -5.11
CA ALA A 41 7.07 -10.88 -6.19
C ALA A 41 7.85 -10.50 -7.47
N PHE A 42 7.91 -9.22 -7.84
CA PHE A 42 8.70 -8.77 -8.99
C PHE A 42 10.21 -9.01 -8.81
N VAL A 43 10.75 -8.71 -7.62
CA VAL A 43 12.18 -8.92 -7.35
C VAL A 43 12.54 -10.40 -7.26
N THR A 44 11.71 -11.22 -6.61
CA THR A 44 12.05 -12.61 -6.31
C THR A 44 11.65 -13.60 -7.40
N LEU A 45 10.55 -13.36 -8.12
CA LEU A 45 9.99 -14.29 -9.09
C LEU A 45 10.23 -13.84 -10.53
N ALA A 46 10.03 -12.56 -10.83
CA ALA A 46 10.30 -11.97 -12.15
C ALA A 46 11.75 -11.49 -12.31
N GLY A 47 12.58 -11.56 -11.26
CA GLY A 47 14.00 -11.23 -11.32
C GLY A 47 14.30 -9.75 -11.58
N TYR A 48 13.31 -8.85 -11.46
CA TYR A 48 13.52 -7.44 -11.75
C TYR A 48 14.39 -6.75 -10.69
N GLY A 49 15.24 -5.84 -11.14
CA GLY A 49 15.93 -4.87 -10.29
C GLY A 49 14.93 -4.09 -9.44
N VAL A 50 15.37 -3.65 -8.26
CA VAL A 50 14.50 -3.04 -7.25
C VAL A 50 13.80 -1.78 -7.79
N LEU A 51 14.47 -1.00 -8.64
CA LEU A 51 13.87 0.18 -9.29
C LEU A 51 12.72 -0.22 -10.24
N LYS A 52 12.98 -1.18 -11.13
CA LYS A 52 11.97 -1.68 -12.08
C LYS A 52 10.79 -2.34 -11.37
N ALA A 53 11.07 -3.16 -10.36
CA ALA A 53 10.06 -3.79 -9.51
C ALA A 53 9.19 -2.74 -8.79
N THR A 54 9.81 -1.68 -8.25
CA THR A 54 9.08 -0.59 -7.57
C THR A 54 8.16 0.17 -8.53
N ALA A 55 8.61 0.42 -9.76
CA ALA A 55 7.78 1.07 -10.77
C ALA A 55 6.54 0.24 -11.12
N HIS A 56 6.72 -1.05 -11.44
CA HIS A 56 5.60 -1.95 -11.73
C HIS A 56 4.64 -2.13 -10.56
N THR A 57 5.19 -2.23 -9.35
CA THR A 57 4.42 -2.32 -8.10
C THR A 57 3.48 -1.14 -7.92
N LYS A 58 3.98 0.10 -8.10
CA LYS A 58 3.15 1.29 -7.93
C LYS A 58 2.02 1.34 -8.95
N LEU A 59 2.29 0.93 -10.18
CA LEU A 59 1.28 0.86 -11.24
C LEU A 59 0.20 -0.19 -10.92
N LEU A 60 0.60 -1.38 -10.47
CA LEU A 60 -0.34 -2.44 -10.11
C LEU A 60 -1.18 -2.09 -8.89
N ASN A 61 -0.57 -1.49 -7.87
CA ASN A 61 -1.30 -1.01 -6.69
C ASN A 61 -2.33 0.07 -7.08
N PHE A 62 -1.99 0.95 -8.01
CA PHE A 62 -2.96 1.91 -8.55
C PHE A 62 -4.10 1.23 -9.31
N ALA A 63 -3.77 0.24 -10.16
CA ALA A 63 -4.75 -0.51 -10.92
C ALA A 63 -5.71 -1.33 -10.03
N SER A 64 -5.20 -1.98 -8.98
CA SER A 64 -6.03 -2.74 -8.03
C SER A 64 -6.96 -1.82 -7.24
N ASN A 65 -6.49 -0.65 -6.80
CA ASN A 65 -7.34 0.34 -6.14
C ASN A 65 -8.44 0.90 -7.07
N ILE A 66 -8.13 1.16 -8.35
CA ILE A 66 -9.16 1.55 -9.34
C ILE A 66 -10.16 0.41 -9.54
N GLY A 67 -9.68 -0.83 -9.66
CA GLY A 67 -10.54 -2.01 -9.80
C GLY A 67 -11.50 -2.13 -8.61
N GLY A 68 -10.98 -2.00 -7.38
CA GLY A 68 -11.79 -1.97 -6.17
C GLY A 68 -12.80 -0.83 -6.16
N PHE A 69 -12.38 0.38 -6.55
CA PHE A 69 -13.28 1.53 -6.67
C PHE A 69 -14.43 1.29 -7.66
N ILE A 70 -14.16 0.73 -8.84
CA ILE A 70 -15.19 0.41 -9.85
C ILE A 70 -16.18 -0.61 -9.30
N VAL A 71 -15.69 -1.66 -8.63
CA VAL A 71 -16.56 -2.67 -8.01
C VAL A 71 -17.43 -2.04 -6.92
N PHE A 72 -16.85 -1.26 -6.01
CA PHE A 72 -17.64 -0.58 -4.97
C PHE A 72 -18.63 0.43 -5.55
N ALA A 73 -18.28 1.11 -6.64
CA ALA A 73 -19.17 2.01 -7.36
C ALA A 73 -20.35 1.25 -7.99
N ALA A 74 -20.09 0.10 -8.59
CA ALA A 74 -21.11 -0.77 -9.18
C ALA A 74 -22.05 -1.37 -8.13
N VAL A 75 -21.54 -1.71 -6.94
CA VAL A 75 -22.33 -2.21 -5.81
C VAL A 75 -23.17 -1.09 -5.16
N GLY A 76 -22.84 0.19 -5.40
CA GLY A 76 -23.61 1.33 -4.92
C GLY A 76 -23.37 1.69 -3.46
N VAL A 77 -22.29 1.19 -2.85
CA VAL A 77 -21.94 1.46 -1.43
C VAL A 77 -21.14 2.75 -1.24
N ILE A 78 -20.85 3.48 -2.31
CA ILE A 78 -20.04 4.70 -2.26
C ILE A 78 -20.89 5.90 -1.85
N ASP A 79 -20.56 6.50 -0.71
CA ASP A 79 -21.00 7.86 -0.41
C ASP A 79 -20.15 8.85 -1.24
N TRP A 80 -20.74 9.34 -2.32
CA TRP A 80 -20.06 10.24 -3.26
C TRP A 80 -19.62 11.57 -2.63
N LYS A 81 -20.35 12.07 -1.64
CA LYS A 81 -20.02 13.34 -0.98
C LYS A 81 -18.77 13.17 -0.13
N ILE A 82 -18.74 12.13 0.70
CA ILE A 82 -17.58 11.80 1.54
C ILE A 82 -16.39 11.41 0.67
N GLY A 83 -16.60 10.54 -0.32
CA GLY A 83 -15.57 10.08 -1.23
C GLY A 83 -14.87 11.22 -1.98
N LEU A 84 -15.63 12.19 -2.49
CA LEU A 84 -15.04 13.35 -3.19
C LEU A 84 -14.26 14.26 -2.23
N MET A 85 -14.77 14.51 -1.03
CA MET A 85 -14.04 15.27 0.00
C MET A 85 -12.73 14.59 0.39
N MET A 86 -12.76 13.26 0.57
CA MET A 86 -11.57 12.46 0.85
C MET A 86 -10.57 12.52 -0.30
N GLY A 87 -11.02 12.44 -1.55
CA GLY A 87 -10.18 12.54 -2.74
C GLY A 87 -9.46 13.89 -2.83
N VAL A 88 -10.17 15.00 -2.60
CA VAL A 88 -9.59 16.35 -2.58
C VAL A 88 -8.56 16.48 -1.46
N ALA A 89 -8.91 16.03 -0.25
CA ALA A 89 -8.00 16.08 0.89
C ALA A 89 -6.73 15.23 0.66
N GLN A 90 -6.86 14.04 0.08
CA GLN A 90 -5.72 13.18 -0.28
C GLN A 90 -4.84 13.83 -1.34
N PHE A 91 -5.43 14.48 -2.36
CA PHE A 91 -4.66 15.15 -3.40
C PHE A 91 -3.83 16.31 -2.84
N ILE A 92 -4.45 17.16 -2.00
CA ILE A 92 -3.75 18.27 -1.33
C ILE A 92 -2.66 17.71 -0.41
N GLY A 93 -2.98 16.71 0.42
CA GLY A 93 -2.04 16.06 1.33
C GLY A 93 -0.84 15.44 0.59
N ALA A 94 -1.07 14.76 -0.53
CA ALA A 94 -0.02 14.18 -1.36
C ALA A 94 0.88 15.25 -1.96
N ARG A 95 0.32 16.35 -2.47
CA ARG A 95 1.08 17.46 -3.04
C ARG A 95 1.97 18.14 -1.99
N VAL A 96 1.41 18.44 -0.83
CA VAL A 96 2.14 19.08 0.29
C VAL A 96 3.21 18.12 0.83
N GLY A 97 2.84 16.86 1.08
CA GLY A 97 3.76 15.83 1.58
C GLY A 97 4.93 15.59 0.63
N ALA A 98 4.67 15.47 -0.67
CA ALA A 98 5.74 15.31 -1.67
C ALA A 98 6.66 16.54 -1.74
N SER A 99 6.10 17.74 -1.70
CA SER A 99 6.89 18.98 -1.70
C SER A 99 7.80 19.09 -0.47
N LEU A 100 7.27 18.79 0.73
CA LEU A 100 8.04 18.78 1.97
C LEU A 100 9.11 17.68 1.97
N ALA A 101 8.77 16.49 1.47
CA ALA A 101 9.72 15.38 1.34
C ALA A 101 10.90 15.72 0.41
N ILE A 102 10.64 16.39 -0.71
CA ILE A 102 11.69 16.83 -1.64
C ILE A 102 12.54 17.95 -1.03
N ARG A 103 11.93 18.91 -0.31
CA ARG A 103 12.65 20.06 0.29
C ARG A 103 13.49 19.71 1.51
N ILE A 104 12.96 18.89 2.43
CA ILE A 104 13.57 18.63 3.75
C ILE A 104 14.23 17.25 3.80
N GLY A 105 13.82 16.32 2.93
CA GLY A 105 14.40 15.00 2.83
C GLY A 105 14.20 14.15 4.10
N ALA A 106 15.16 13.25 4.34
CA ALA A 106 15.10 12.26 5.42
C ALA A 106 15.00 12.86 6.84
N ARG A 107 15.35 14.14 7.03
CA ARG A 107 15.26 14.84 8.32
C ARG A 107 13.82 15.03 8.79
N LEU A 108 12.86 15.15 7.87
CA LEU A 108 11.43 15.20 8.20
C LEU A 108 10.81 13.80 8.23
N ILE A 109 11.14 12.97 7.25
CA ILE A 109 10.47 11.68 7.02
C ILE A 109 10.70 10.71 8.18
N LYS A 110 11.95 10.58 8.64
CA LYS A 110 12.32 9.63 9.71
C LYS A 110 11.59 9.90 11.04
N PRO A 111 11.65 11.11 11.64
CA PRO A 111 10.94 11.37 12.89
C PRO A 111 9.43 11.29 12.74
N LEU A 112 8.89 11.76 11.61
CA LEU A 112 7.44 11.70 11.37
C LEU A 112 6.94 10.26 11.31
N LEU A 113 7.68 9.36 10.65
CA LEU A 113 7.37 7.93 10.62
C LEU A 113 7.36 7.34 12.04
N VAL A 114 8.41 7.60 12.83
CA VAL A 114 8.50 7.08 14.21
C VAL A 114 7.34 7.58 15.06
N VAL A 115 7.04 8.88 15.02
CA VAL A 115 5.94 9.48 15.78
C VAL A 115 4.59 8.88 15.37
N VAL A 116 4.31 8.74 14.08
CA VAL A 116 3.06 8.16 13.58
C VAL A 116 2.94 6.69 13.97
N CYS A 117 4.02 5.91 13.86
CA CYS A 117 4.03 4.51 14.29
C CYS A 117 3.75 4.37 15.78
N LEU A 118 4.39 5.20 16.63
CA LEU A 118 4.15 5.20 18.07
C LEU A 118 2.72 5.64 18.40
N ALA A 119 2.21 6.66 17.73
CA ALA A 119 0.84 7.13 17.90
C ALA A 119 -0.18 6.06 17.49
N LEU A 120 0.04 5.37 16.36
CA LEU A 120 -0.83 4.28 15.91
C LEU A 120 -0.77 3.09 16.85
N ALA A 121 0.41 2.73 17.34
CA ALA A 121 0.57 1.69 18.36
C ALA A 121 -0.18 2.05 19.66
N ALA A 122 -0.03 3.29 20.14
CA ALA A 122 -0.76 3.78 21.31
C ALA A 122 -2.27 3.78 21.09
N LYS A 123 -2.75 4.20 19.90
CA LYS A 123 -4.17 4.16 19.56
C LYS A 123 -4.72 2.74 19.56
N LEU A 124 -4.03 1.79 18.94
CA LEU A 124 -4.43 0.38 18.91
C LEU A 124 -4.42 -0.23 20.32
N LEU A 125 -3.45 0.14 21.16
CA LEU A 125 -3.40 -0.28 22.57
C LEU A 125 -4.55 0.31 23.39
N ALA A 126 -4.94 1.55 23.13
CA ALA A 126 -6.04 2.23 23.80
C ALA A 126 -7.44 1.81 23.31
N ASP A 127 -7.53 1.16 22.14
CA ASP A 127 -8.79 0.72 21.55
C ASP A 127 -9.54 -0.27 22.49
N PRO A 128 -10.80 0.00 22.88
CA PRO A 128 -11.57 -0.88 23.77
C PRO A 128 -11.79 -2.30 23.21
N ALA A 129 -11.69 -2.48 21.88
CA ALA A 129 -11.81 -3.78 21.24
C ALA A 129 -10.49 -4.58 21.22
N ASN A 130 -9.43 -4.09 21.86
CA ASN A 130 -8.14 -4.76 21.85
C ASN A 130 -8.23 -6.11 22.61
N PRO A 131 -7.93 -7.26 21.96
CA PRO A 131 -7.98 -8.57 22.59
C PRO A 131 -7.08 -8.69 23.82
N LEU A 132 -6.01 -7.88 23.91
CA LEU A 132 -5.16 -7.80 25.10
C LEU A 132 -5.86 -7.15 26.30
N ARG A 133 -6.75 -6.17 26.07
CA ARG A 133 -7.52 -5.52 27.13
C ARG A 133 -8.63 -6.45 27.66
N GLN A 134 -9.27 -7.19 26.74
CA GLN A 134 -10.23 -8.24 27.09
C GLN A 134 -9.60 -9.42 27.83
N LEU A 135 -8.36 -9.82 27.48
CA LEU A 135 -7.61 -10.86 28.20
C LEU A 135 -7.20 -10.43 29.63
N ILE A 136 -7.02 -9.14 29.86
CA ILE A 136 -6.64 -8.55 31.15
C ILE A 136 -7.89 -8.15 31.97
N GLY A 137 -9.10 -8.31 31.43
CA GLY A 137 -10.35 -8.13 32.16
C GLY A 137 -10.72 -6.67 32.46
N MET A 138 -10.32 -5.72 31.61
CA MET A 138 -10.73 -4.30 31.67
C MET A 138 -11.51 -3.87 30.44
#